data_AF-A0A968KFR9-F1
#
_entry.id   AF-A0A968KFR9-F1
#
_cell.length_a   1.000
_cell.length_b   1.000
_cell.length_c   1.000
_cell.angle_alpha   90.00
_cell.angle_beta   90.00
_cell.angle_gamma   90.00
#
_symmetry.space_group_name_H-M   'P 1'
#
loop_
_entity.id
_entity.type
_entity.pdbx_description
1 polymer ?
#
loop_
_entity_poly.entity_id
_entity_poly.type
_entity_poly.pdbx_seq_one_letter_code
_entity_poly.pdbx_strand_id
1 'polypeptide(L)'
;FKRSDLFLAGLPSSLFTPEGVEFYGHFSFLKSALMFADLLTTVSPNYSREIQTPEYGFGMEGVLRHRAADLHGVLNGVDYEEWDPARDPWIARPYG
;
A
#
# COMPACT_ATOMS: atom_id res chain seq x y z
N PHE A 1 9.20 12.67 -6.96
CA PHE A 1 10.65 12.95 -7.06
C PHE A 1 11.01 13.28 -8.50
N LYS A 2 12.06 14.06 -8.75
CA LYS A 2 12.50 14.38 -10.12
C LYS A 2 13.22 13.17 -10.71
N ARG A 3 13.28 13.09 -12.05
CA ARG A 3 14.11 12.08 -12.75
C ARG A 3 15.58 12.16 -12.33
N SER A 4 16.08 13.36 -12.03
CA SER A 4 17.42 13.55 -11.49
C SER A 4 17.61 12.79 -10.18
N ASP A 5 16.58 12.55 -9.37
CA ASP A 5 16.75 12.00 -8.03
C ASP A 5 16.96 10.48 -8.04
N LEU A 6 16.84 9.80 -9.19
CA LEU A 6 17.05 8.35 -9.29
C LEU A 6 18.46 7.93 -8.85
N PHE A 7 19.48 8.75 -9.12
CA PHE A 7 20.84 8.42 -8.69
C PHE A 7 20.97 8.39 -7.16
N LEU A 8 20.19 9.21 -6.44
CA LEU A 8 20.18 9.22 -4.97
C LEU A 8 19.57 7.93 -4.41
N ALA A 9 18.64 7.32 -5.14
CA ALA A 9 18.04 6.03 -4.81
C ALA A 9 18.89 4.83 -5.27
N GLY A 10 20.05 5.06 -5.91
CA GLY A 10 20.88 3.99 -6.48
C GLY A 10 20.25 3.29 -7.68
N LEU A 11 19.25 3.89 -8.33
CA LEU A 11 18.52 3.29 -9.45
C LEU A 11 19.09 3.74 -10.80
N PRO A 12 19.30 2.84 -11.76
CA PRO A 12 19.73 3.22 -13.10
C PRO A 12 18.64 4.01 -13.83
N SER A 13 19.06 4.98 -14.65
CA SER A 13 18.16 5.85 -15.40
C SER A 13 17.29 5.11 -16.42
N SER A 14 17.67 3.89 -16.80
CA SER A 14 16.92 2.99 -17.67
C SER A 14 15.61 2.51 -17.07
N LEU A 15 15.44 2.57 -15.75
CA LEU A 15 14.18 2.22 -15.09
C LEU A 15 13.13 3.34 -15.17
N PHE A 16 13.50 4.53 -15.64
CA PHE A 16 12.58 5.66 -15.78
C PHE A 16 11.70 5.52 -17.03
N THR A 17 10.80 4.54 -16.98
CA THR A 17 9.79 4.25 -18.00
C THR A 17 8.41 4.07 -17.35
N PRO A 18 7.31 4.23 -18.12
CA PRO A 18 5.96 3.97 -17.63
C PRO A 18 5.76 2.54 -17.10
N GLU A 19 6.53 1.56 -17.59
CA GLU A 19 6.54 0.17 -17.10
C GLU A 19 7.47 0.00 -15.89
N GLY A 20 8.34 0.97 -15.63
CA GLY A 20 9.25 1.00 -14.49
C GLY A 20 8.80 1.98 -13.42
N VAL A 21 9.70 2.86 -13.01
CA VAL A 21 9.53 3.71 -11.81
C VAL A 21 8.89 5.08 -12.09
N GLU A 22 8.63 5.41 -13.36
CA GLU A 22 8.11 6.72 -13.77
C GLU A 22 6.61 6.85 -13.47
N PHE A 23 6.17 8.00 -13.00
CA PHE A 23 4.79 8.30 -12.66
C PHE A 23 4.50 9.77 -12.98
N TYR A 24 3.80 10.03 -14.08
CA TYR A 24 3.39 11.37 -14.55
C TYR A 24 4.54 12.40 -14.62
N GLY A 25 5.66 12.04 -15.23
CA GLY A 25 6.88 12.84 -15.36
C GLY A 25 7.79 12.81 -14.14
N HIS A 26 7.41 12.07 -13.09
CA HIS A 26 8.13 12.00 -11.82
C HIS A 26 8.56 10.58 -11.49
N PHE A 27 9.45 10.45 -10.51
CA PHE A 27 9.74 9.19 -9.85
C PHE A 27 8.84 9.02 -8.62
N SER A 28 8.27 7.83 -8.44
CA SER A 28 7.42 7.46 -7.29
C SER A 28 7.93 6.18 -6.63
N PHE A 29 8.32 6.27 -5.36
CA PHE A 29 8.70 5.09 -4.56
C PHE A 29 7.55 4.10 -4.42
N LEU A 30 6.33 4.60 -4.19
CA LEU A 30 5.15 3.75 -4.06
C LEU A 30 4.88 2.99 -5.36
N LYS A 31 4.87 3.67 -6.51
CA LYS A 31 4.68 3.00 -7.80
C LYS A 31 5.76 1.94 -8.04
N SER A 32 7.01 2.29 -7.71
CA SER A 32 8.15 1.36 -7.83
C SER A 32 7.93 0.11 -6.98
N ALA A 33 7.54 0.27 -5.72
CA ALA A 33 7.23 -0.85 -4.83
C ALA A 33 6.08 -1.71 -5.39
N LEU A 34 5.01 -1.08 -5.92
CA LEU A 34 3.89 -1.80 -6.54
C LEU A 34 4.34 -2.64 -7.75
N MET A 35 5.28 -2.15 -8.55
CA MET A 35 5.78 -2.83 -9.75
C MET A 35 6.74 -3.98 -9.44
N PHE A 36 7.60 -3.85 -8.43
CA PHE A 36 8.73 -4.77 -8.21
C PHE A 36 8.58 -5.71 -7.00
N ALA A 37 7.65 -5.48 -6.09
CA ALA A 37 7.40 -6.41 -4.98
C ALA A 37 6.78 -7.72 -5.51
N ASP A 38 7.17 -8.86 -4.92
CA ASP A 38 6.61 -10.17 -5.28
C ASP A 38 5.11 -10.23 -4.99
N LEU A 39 4.71 -9.76 -3.80
CA LEU A 39 3.32 -9.69 -3.34
C LEU A 39 3.02 -8.32 -2.73
N LEU A 40 1.75 -7.93 -2.80
CA LEU A 40 1.23 -6.68 -2.27
C LEU A 40 0.18 -6.98 -1.20
N THR A 41 0.26 -6.29 -0.05
CA THR A 41 -0.70 -6.46 1.04
C THR A 41 -1.32 -5.15 1.47
N THR A 42 -2.60 -5.17 1.82
CA THR A 42 -3.32 -4.06 2.43
C THR A 42 -4.01 -4.50 3.72
N VAL A 43 -4.51 -3.53 4.51
CA VAL A 43 -5.08 -3.78 5.84
C VAL A 43 -6.49 -4.40 5.85
N SER A 44 -7.11 -4.60 4.69
CA SER A 44 -8.37 -5.33 4.61
C SER A 44 -8.66 -5.84 3.19
N PRO A 45 -9.41 -6.96 3.05
CA PRO A 45 -9.86 -7.45 1.75
C PRO A 45 -10.73 -6.45 0.99
N ASN A 46 -11.45 -5.57 1.69
CA ASN A 46 -12.26 -4.55 1.03
C ASN A 46 -11.38 -3.43 0.48
N TYR A 47 -10.43 -2.96 1.28
CA TYR A 47 -9.52 -1.91 0.88
C TYR A 47 -8.64 -2.33 -0.31
N SER A 48 -8.23 -3.60 -0.39
CA SER A 48 -7.51 -4.10 -1.58
C SER A 48 -8.32 -3.99 -2.87
N ARG A 49 -9.65 -4.02 -2.82
CA ARG A 49 -10.54 -3.81 -3.98
C ARG A 49 -10.81 -2.33 -4.24
N GLU A 50 -11.01 -1.55 -3.20
CA GLU A 50 -11.33 -0.11 -3.31
C GLU A 50 -10.22 0.64 -4.04
N ILE A 51 -8.96 0.45 -3.67
CA ILE A 51 -7.81 1.16 -4.28
C ILE A 51 -7.58 0.83 -5.77
N GLN A 52 -8.31 -0.13 -6.32
CA GLN A 52 -8.29 -0.47 -7.74
C GLN A 52 -9.32 0.34 -8.56
N THR A 53 -10.13 1.17 -7.90
CA THR A 53 -11.10 2.05 -8.56
C THR A 53 -10.57 3.48 -8.68
N PRO A 54 -11.02 4.27 -9.68
CA PRO A 54 -10.60 5.67 -9.84
C PRO A 54 -10.87 6.54 -8.61
N GLU A 55 -11.92 6.25 -7.85
CA GLU A 55 -12.34 7.02 -6.67
C GLU A 55 -11.35 6.93 -5.51
N TYR A 56 -10.66 5.78 -5.36
CA TYR A 56 -9.77 5.50 -4.23
C TYR A 56 -8.33 5.18 -4.62
N GLY A 57 -8.03 5.01 -5.91
CA GLY A 57 -6.69 4.64 -6.39
C GLY A 57 -5.74 5.81 -6.62
N PHE A 58 -6.24 7.04 -6.71
CA PHE A 58 -5.43 8.27 -6.82
C PHE A 58 -4.36 8.22 -7.94
N GLY A 59 -4.71 7.66 -9.10
CA GLY A 59 -3.83 7.50 -10.26
C GLY A 59 -3.00 6.20 -10.23
N MET A 60 -3.04 5.44 -9.15
CA MET A 60 -2.40 4.12 -9.04
C MET A 60 -3.35 2.97 -9.40
N GLU A 61 -4.66 3.23 -9.56
CA GLU A 61 -5.65 2.19 -9.83
C GLU A 61 -5.31 1.35 -11.06
N GLY A 62 -4.68 1.95 -12.08
CA GLY A 62 -4.21 1.21 -13.26
C GLY A 62 -3.11 0.20 -12.93
N VAL A 63 -2.12 0.61 -12.12
CA VAL A 63 -1.01 -0.25 -11.67
C VAL A 63 -1.54 -1.34 -10.73
N LEU A 64 -2.42 -0.97 -9.80
CA LEU A 64 -3.01 -1.89 -8.83
C LEU A 64 -3.91 -2.93 -9.50
N ARG A 65 -4.69 -2.56 -10.52
CA ARG A 65 -5.43 -3.52 -11.35
C ARG A 65 -4.51 -4.44 -12.13
N HIS A 66 -3.40 -3.92 -12.67
CA HIS A 66 -2.41 -4.75 -13.37
C HIS A 66 -1.78 -5.79 -12.45
N ARG A 67 -1.57 -5.44 -11.18
CA ARG A 67 -1.01 -6.33 -10.13
C ARG A 67 -2.09 -7.05 -9.29
N ALA A 68 -3.35 -7.07 -9.73
CA ALA A 68 -4.48 -7.54 -8.92
C ALA A 68 -4.35 -9.01 -8.46
N ALA A 69 -3.68 -9.86 -9.24
CA ALA A 69 -3.46 -11.27 -8.89
C ALA A 69 -2.55 -11.43 -7.65
N ASP A 70 -1.66 -10.48 -7.42
CA ASP A 70 -0.67 -10.50 -6.33
C ASP A 70 -1.05 -9.53 -5.19
N LEU A 71 -2.23 -8.91 -5.26
CA LEU A 71 -2.73 -7.92 -4.31
C LEU A 71 -3.74 -8.54 -3.33
N HIS A 72 -3.34 -8.62 -2.07
CA HIS A 72 -4.11 -9.27 -1.01
C HIS A 72 -4.48 -8.29 0.10
N GLY A 73 -5.64 -8.48 0.71
CA GLY A 73 -6.02 -7.77 1.92
C GLY A 73 -5.89 -8.67 3.14
N VAL A 74 -5.09 -8.25 4.11
CA VAL A 74 -4.89 -8.93 5.40
C VAL A 74 -5.50 -8.06 6.47
N LEU A 75 -6.53 -8.57 7.16
CA LEU A 75 -7.20 -7.83 8.22
C LEU A 75 -6.22 -7.58 9.38
N ASN A 76 -6.14 -6.34 9.83
CA ASN A 76 -5.37 -6.02 11.03
C ASN A 76 -5.94 -6.77 12.24
N GLY A 77 -5.04 -7.36 13.04
CA GLY A 77 -5.38 -7.93 14.33
C GLY A 77 -5.23 -6.91 15.46
N VAL A 78 -5.79 -7.26 16.62
CA VAL A 78 -5.52 -6.61 17.91
C VAL A 78 -5.10 -7.69 18.90
N ASP A 79 -4.33 -7.31 19.92
CA ASP A 79 -3.99 -8.19 21.02
C ASP A 79 -5.17 -8.25 22.00
N TYR A 80 -5.85 -9.39 22.10
CA TYR A 80 -7.00 -9.55 22.99
C TYR A 80 -6.64 -9.83 24.45
N GLU A 81 -5.36 -10.04 24.78
CA GLU A 81 -4.93 -10.07 26.18
C GLU A 81 -4.80 -8.65 26.73
N GLU A 82 -4.41 -7.69 25.88
CA GLU A 82 -4.32 -6.27 26.21
C GLU A 82 -5.67 -5.55 26.01
N TRP A 83 -6.32 -5.77 24.87
CA TRP A 83 -7.52 -5.07 24.42
C TRP A 83 -8.79 -5.88 24.70
N ASP A 84 -8.99 -6.27 25.96
CA ASP A 84 -10.20 -6.94 26.44
C ASP A 84 -11.12 -5.96 27.19
N PRO A 85 -12.26 -5.52 26.60
CA PRO A 85 -13.15 -4.57 27.26
C PRO A 85 -13.81 -5.11 28.54
N ALA A 86 -13.80 -6.43 28.79
CA ALA A 86 -14.29 -6.99 30.05
C ALA A 86 -13.30 -6.81 31.20
N ARG A 87 -12.03 -6.50 30.91
CA ARG A 87 -10.93 -6.45 31.88
C ARG A 87 -10.04 -5.20 31.74
N ASP A 88 -10.31 -4.35 30.77
CA ASP A 88 -9.55 -3.14 30.47
C ASP A 88 -9.67 -2.11 31.63
N PRO A 89 -8.56 -1.77 32.32
CA PRO A 89 -8.57 -0.81 33.42
C PRO A 89 -8.65 0.66 32.96
N TRP A 90 -8.50 0.93 31.66
CA TRP A 90 -8.43 2.28 31.10
C TRP A 90 -9.79 2.83 30.67
N ILE A 91 -10.81 1.98 30.56
CA ILE A 91 -12.19 2.40 30.25
C ILE A 91 -13.01 2.64 31.52
N ALA A 92 -13.98 3.55 31.44
CA ALA A 92 -14.75 4.00 32.61
C ALA A 92 -15.56 2.88 33.30
N ARG A 93 -15.95 1.86 32.54
CA ARG A 93 -16.64 0.66 33.03
C ARG A 93 -16.34 -0.52 32.10
N PRO A 94 -15.99 -1.70 32.64
CA PRO A 94 -15.85 -2.90 31.83
C PRO A 94 -17.16 -3.32 31.14
N TYR A 95 -17.05 -3.90 29.94
CA TYR A 95 -18.16 -4.45 29.16
C TYR A 95 -18.06 -5.98 29.14
N GLY A 96 -19.00 -6.67 29.77
CA GLY A 96 -19.09 -8.13 29.85
C GLY A 96 -20.42 -8.59 30.43
#